data_AF-A0A954JXE9-F1
#
_entry.id   AF-A0A954JXE9-F1
#
_cell.length_a   1.000
_cell.length_b   1.000
_cell.length_c   1.000
_cell.angle_alpha   90.00
_cell.angle_beta   90.00
_cell.angle_gamma   90.00
#
_symmetry.space_group_name_H-M   'P 1'
#
loop_
_entity.id
_entity.type
_entity.pdbx_description
1 polymer ?
#
loop_
_entity_poly.entity_id
_entity_poly.type
_entity_poly.pdbx_seq_one_letter_code
_entity_poly.pdbx_strand_id
1 'polypeptide(L)'
;MQNRLKLNIETHRVFGSEHPGLYKHPASITELSNGDLYIAYYGGSGEYSTDTAVYGSRRKSGESTWSAPAVIADTPFHGDGNPVIWQAPDGMVWLFYVNLYGGTWSEARVKAKISTDGAQTWSDSFMLSEEPGSMVRGKPIVLMDGDYLLPMYHETGSDREVLAADTVSYFLRYNPPTQKWTATNRIHSKQGNLQPQVVQLTNEHLICFMRRGGGYGPTSSGYIQRAESLDGGHKWSDATDTEFKNPNSAVDVEKLQNGHLVLVYNDHMYERTPLSIAISTDQGRTFPYRRDIGGGDNSFAYPYMIQTRDGKILVLYTTNHRTSIMLAEFPESAILDMKRN
;
A
#
# COMPACT_ATOMS: atom_id res chain seq x y z
N MET A 1 -20.60 -27.76 -19.47
CA MET A 1 -19.18 -27.65 -19.03
C MET A 1 -18.56 -26.29 -19.41
N GLN A 2 -19.36 -25.20 -19.45
CA GLN A 2 -18.98 -23.94 -20.14
C GLN A 2 -19.10 -22.67 -19.27
N ASN A 3 -19.24 -22.80 -17.95
CA ASN A 3 -19.40 -21.66 -17.03
C ASN A 3 -18.42 -21.65 -15.83
N ARG A 4 -17.42 -22.54 -15.80
CA ARG A 4 -16.38 -22.58 -14.75
C ARG A 4 -15.04 -21.94 -15.13
N LEU A 5 -14.87 -21.50 -16.37
CA LEU A 5 -13.63 -20.87 -16.88
C LEU A 5 -13.61 -19.33 -16.74
N LYS A 6 -14.57 -18.70 -16.05
CA LYS A 6 -14.80 -17.24 -16.11
C LYS A 6 -14.29 -16.38 -14.94
N LEU A 7 -13.69 -16.97 -13.91
CA LEU A 7 -13.05 -16.21 -12.83
C LEU A 7 -11.75 -16.93 -12.43
N ASN A 8 -10.65 -16.66 -13.14
CA ASN A 8 -9.30 -17.04 -12.71
C ASN A 8 -8.81 -16.14 -11.55
N ILE A 9 -9.73 -15.67 -10.70
CA ILE A 9 -9.47 -14.84 -9.54
C ILE A 9 -9.99 -15.62 -8.35
N GLU A 10 -9.05 -16.11 -7.54
CA GLU A 10 -9.36 -16.82 -6.31
C GLU A 10 -9.25 -15.84 -5.15
N THR A 11 -10.31 -15.69 -4.38
CA THR A 11 -10.35 -14.78 -3.23
C THR A 11 -10.55 -15.57 -1.95
N HIS A 12 -9.68 -15.34 -0.98
CA HIS A 12 -9.70 -16.03 0.31
C HIS A 12 -9.67 -15.02 1.45
N ARG A 13 -10.37 -15.34 2.54
CA ARG A 13 -10.23 -14.59 3.80
C ARG A 13 -8.96 -15.05 4.50
N VAL A 14 -8.04 -14.12 4.72
CA VAL A 14 -6.79 -14.38 5.44
C VAL A 14 -7.04 -14.29 6.95
N PHE A 15 -7.64 -13.17 7.39
CA PHE A 15 -7.93 -12.94 8.81
C PHE A 15 -9.36 -12.39 8.97
N GLY A 16 -10.17 -13.00 9.83
CA GLY A 16 -11.45 -12.47 10.31
C GLY A 16 -11.40 -12.06 11.78
N SER A 17 -12.57 -11.83 12.39
CA SER A 17 -12.71 -11.41 13.80
C SER A 17 -12.11 -12.37 14.82
N GLU A 18 -11.87 -13.63 14.45
CA GLU A 18 -11.23 -14.65 15.29
C GLU A 18 -9.75 -14.40 15.58
N HIS A 19 -9.10 -13.52 14.81
CA HIS A 19 -7.70 -13.14 15.01
C HIS A 19 -7.60 -11.81 15.80
N PRO A 20 -6.46 -11.54 16.47
CA PRO A 20 -6.27 -10.36 17.32
C PRO A 20 -6.64 -9.03 16.64
N GLY A 21 -7.24 -8.13 17.43
CA GLY A 21 -7.76 -6.83 17.01
C GLY A 21 -9.13 -6.93 16.33
N LEU A 22 -10.15 -6.21 16.85
CA LEU A 22 -11.45 -6.14 16.16
C LEU A 22 -11.32 -5.35 14.86
N TYR A 23 -10.54 -4.27 14.90
CA TYR A 23 -10.08 -3.51 13.74
C TYR A 23 -8.84 -4.19 13.14
N LYS A 24 -8.82 -4.41 11.82
CA LYS A 24 -7.74 -5.06 11.07
C LYS A 24 -7.47 -4.29 9.80
N HIS A 25 -6.57 -3.33 9.86
CA HIS A 25 -6.35 -2.41 8.76
C HIS A 25 -5.15 -1.53 9.03
N PRO A 26 -4.43 -1.05 8.01
CA PRO A 26 -4.26 -1.72 6.74
C PRO A 26 -3.22 -2.83 6.85
N ALA A 27 -3.11 -3.61 5.78
CA ALA A 27 -2.19 -4.72 5.71
C ALA A 27 -1.24 -4.59 4.51
N SER A 28 -0.05 -5.18 4.61
CA SER A 28 0.95 -5.29 3.56
C SER A 28 1.41 -6.74 3.45
N ILE A 29 1.93 -7.10 2.27
CA ILE A 29 2.43 -8.45 1.98
C ILE A 29 3.76 -8.37 1.23
N THR A 30 4.65 -9.32 1.49
CA THR A 30 5.88 -9.51 0.69
C THR A 30 6.14 -11.00 0.47
N GLU A 31 6.77 -11.35 -0.64
CA GLU A 31 7.31 -12.68 -0.89
C GLU A 31 8.79 -12.71 -0.47
N LEU A 32 9.10 -13.51 0.53
CA LEU A 32 10.44 -13.70 1.05
C LEU A 32 11.30 -14.52 0.08
N SER A 33 12.62 -14.41 0.19
CA SER A 33 13.63 -15.09 -0.65
C SER A 33 13.53 -16.61 -0.63
N ASN A 34 12.96 -17.20 0.42
CA ASN A 34 12.71 -18.63 0.54
C ASN A 34 11.36 -19.06 -0.08
N GLY A 35 10.61 -18.13 -0.69
CA GLY A 35 9.29 -18.35 -1.30
C GLY A 35 8.12 -18.26 -0.31
N ASP A 36 8.36 -18.01 0.98
CA ASP A 36 7.28 -17.78 1.94
C ASP A 36 6.60 -16.44 1.63
N LEU A 37 5.30 -16.35 1.88
CA LEU A 37 4.60 -15.08 1.96
C LEU A 37 4.54 -14.61 3.41
N TYR A 38 4.77 -13.32 3.62
CA TYR A 38 4.67 -12.69 4.93
C TYR A 38 3.72 -11.50 4.87
N ILE A 39 2.69 -11.50 5.71
CA ILE A 39 1.75 -10.40 5.89
C ILE A 39 2.06 -9.67 7.18
N ALA A 40 2.02 -8.34 7.12
CA ALA A 40 1.92 -7.49 8.31
C ALA A 40 0.61 -6.69 8.26
N TYR A 41 -0.07 -6.58 9.39
CA TYR A 41 -1.26 -5.73 9.54
C TYR A 41 -1.27 -5.14 10.95
N TYR A 42 -1.94 -4.00 11.16
CA TYR A 42 -2.20 -3.56 12.54
C TYR A 42 -3.64 -3.85 12.95
N GLY A 43 -3.80 -4.09 14.24
CA GLY A 43 -5.11 -4.30 14.82
C GLY A 43 -5.16 -3.92 16.29
N GLY A 44 -6.38 -3.69 16.77
CA GLY A 44 -6.68 -3.25 18.13
C GLY A 44 -8.16 -2.97 18.28
N SER A 45 -8.54 -2.14 19.25
CA SER A 45 -9.93 -1.74 19.45
C SER A 45 -10.46 -0.77 18.38
N GLY A 46 -9.59 0.04 17.76
CA GLY A 46 -9.98 1.04 16.76
C GLY A 46 -8.81 1.75 16.11
N GLU A 47 -9.08 2.60 15.10
CA GLU A 47 -8.08 3.22 14.23
C GLU A 47 -7.02 4.05 14.97
N TYR A 48 -7.43 4.79 16.00
CA TYR A 48 -6.59 5.72 16.78
C TYR A 48 -6.35 5.25 18.22
N SER A 49 -6.68 4.00 18.52
CA SER A 49 -6.59 3.48 19.88
C SER A 49 -5.14 3.23 20.28
N THR A 50 -4.82 3.44 21.56
CA THR A 50 -3.47 3.18 22.09
C THR A 50 -3.17 1.70 22.28
N ASP A 51 -4.16 0.82 22.09
CA ASP A 51 -4.02 -0.64 22.17
C ASP A 51 -3.76 -1.29 20.81
N THR A 52 -3.50 -0.49 19.76
CA THR A 52 -3.16 -1.04 18.45
C THR A 52 -1.72 -1.50 18.40
N ALA A 53 -1.52 -2.70 17.86
CA ALA A 53 -0.20 -3.29 17.63
C ALA A 53 -0.09 -3.77 16.19
N VAL A 54 1.15 -3.94 15.72
CA VAL A 54 1.44 -4.58 14.43
C VAL A 54 1.62 -6.08 14.62
N TYR A 55 0.89 -6.85 13.84
CA TYR A 55 0.92 -8.30 13.79
C TYR A 55 1.56 -8.79 12.49
N GLY A 56 2.36 -9.85 12.60
CA GLY A 56 2.96 -10.58 11.49
C GLY A 56 2.43 -12.00 11.38
N SER A 57 2.26 -12.49 10.16
CA SER A 57 1.85 -13.87 9.89
C SER A 57 2.48 -14.38 8.60
N ARG A 58 2.81 -15.66 8.57
CA ARG A 58 3.57 -16.31 7.50
C ARG A 58 2.78 -17.45 6.88
N ARG A 59 2.78 -17.52 5.55
CA ARG A 59 2.39 -18.72 4.78
C ARG A 59 3.64 -19.30 4.15
N LYS A 60 4.01 -20.52 4.55
CA LYS A 60 5.20 -21.17 3.99
C LYS A 60 5.00 -21.50 2.52
N SER A 61 6.08 -21.50 1.74
CA SER A 61 6.04 -21.92 0.34
C SER A 61 5.42 -23.32 0.21
N GLY A 62 4.42 -23.46 -0.67
CA GLY A 62 3.68 -24.71 -0.88
C GLY A 62 2.55 -25.01 0.13
N GLU A 63 2.41 -24.22 1.19
CA GLU A 63 1.31 -24.34 2.14
C GLU A 63 0.16 -23.39 1.81
N SER A 64 -1.06 -23.75 2.21
CA SER A 64 -2.27 -22.94 2.04
C SER A 64 -2.67 -22.18 3.31
N THR A 65 -2.09 -22.54 4.46
CA THR A 65 -2.45 -22.00 5.77
C THR A 65 -1.48 -20.93 6.24
N TRP A 66 -2.01 -19.89 6.87
CA TRP A 66 -1.24 -18.84 7.53
C TRP A 66 -0.94 -19.25 8.98
N SER A 67 0.24 -18.89 9.48
CA SER A 67 0.56 -19.01 10.91
C SER A 67 -0.37 -18.11 11.74
N ALA A 68 -0.57 -18.47 13.01
CA ALA A 68 -1.21 -17.56 13.95
C ALA A 68 -0.47 -16.20 13.94
N PRO A 69 -1.18 -15.06 13.87
CA PRO A 69 -0.56 -13.75 13.92
C PRO A 69 0.20 -13.53 15.24
N ALA A 70 1.44 -13.09 15.15
CA ALA A 70 2.28 -12.74 16.29
C ALA A 70 2.52 -11.23 16.32
N VAL A 71 2.61 -10.63 17.51
CA VAL A 71 2.97 -9.21 17.65
C VAL A 71 4.42 -9.01 17.21
N ILE A 72 4.65 -8.10 16.27
CA ILE A 72 5.98 -7.76 15.74
C ILE A 72 6.39 -6.30 16.00
N ALA A 73 5.42 -5.43 16.35
CA ALA A 73 5.67 -4.14 16.97
C ALA A 73 4.51 -3.76 17.89
N ASP A 74 4.84 -3.30 19.08
CA ASP A 74 3.91 -2.83 20.11
C ASP A 74 4.67 -1.81 20.98
N THR A 75 4.43 -0.53 20.71
CA THR A 75 5.11 0.57 21.37
C THR A 75 4.34 0.90 22.66
N PRO A 76 4.97 0.80 23.85
CA PRO A 76 4.27 1.05 25.10
C PRO A 76 3.55 2.40 25.13
N PHE A 77 2.27 2.38 25.52
CA PHE A 77 1.39 3.55 25.66
C PHE A 77 1.05 4.30 24.36
N HIS A 78 1.45 3.78 23.20
CA HIS A 78 1.22 4.41 21.90
C HIS A 78 0.65 3.40 20.91
N GLY A 79 -0.34 3.81 20.13
CA GLY A 79 -0.88 2.96 19.07
C GLY A 79 0.13 2.82 17.93
N ASP A 80 0.34 1.59 17.44
CA ASP A 80 1.10 1.33 16.22
C ASP A 80 0.17 1.01 15.03
N GLY A 81 0.60 1.42 13.83
CA GLY A 81 -0.22 1.32 12.64
C GLY A 81 0.53 1.29 11.30
N ASN A 82 -0.24 1.24 10.22
CA ASN A 82 0.18 1.22 8.80
C ASN A 82 1.49 0.48 8.50
N PRO A 83 1.58 -0.84 8.79
CA PRO A 83 2.81 -1.57 8.56
C PRO A 83 3.06 -1.77 7.06
N VAL A 84 4.32 -1.62 6.67
CA VAL A 84 4.87 -1.93 5.36
C VAL A 84 6.00 -2.95 5.54
N ILE A 85 5.70 -4.19 5.17
CA ILE A 85 6.68 -5.29 5.13
C ILE A 85 7.32 -5.37 3.74
N TRP A 86 8.64 -5.43 3.68
CA TRP A 86 9.39 -5.52 2.43
C TRP A 86 10.74 -6.20 2.63
N GLN A 87 11.10 -7.14 1.76
CA GLN A 87 12.46 -7.69 1.74
C GLN A 87 13.30 -7.00 0.67
N ALA A 88 14.43 -6.43 1.11
CA ALA A 88 15.42 -5.81 0.25
C ALA A 88 16.24 -6.85 -0.54
N PRO A 89 16.90 -6.47 -1.66
CA PRO A 89 17.74 -7.37 -2.45
C PRO A 89 18.90 -8.02 -1.70
N ASP A 90 19.37 -7.40 -0.62
CA ASP A 90 20.42 -7.94 0.26
C ASP A 90 19.90 -9.00 1.25
N GLY A 91 18.61 -9.32 1.20
CA GLY A 91 17.95 -10.30 2.07
C GLY A 91 17.40 -9.70 3.37
N MET A 92 17.70 -8.44 3.69
CA MET A 92 17.16 -7.77 4.88
C MET A 92 15.65 -7.59 4.75
N VAL A 93 14.89 -8.01 5.76
CA VAL A 93 13.45 -7.73 5.82
C VAL A 93 13.24 -6.47 6.66
N TRP A 94 12.59 -5.48 6.06
CA TRP A 94 12.21 -4.24 6.69
C TRP A 94 10.74 -4.28 7.09
N LEU A 95 10.47 -3.83 8.32
CA LEU A 95 9.15 -3.46 8.78
C LEU A 95 9.17 -1.95 9.06
N PHE A 96 8.51 -1.18 8.21
CA PHE A 96 8.20 0.22 8.49
C PHE A 96 6.80 0.30 9.09
N TYR A 97 6.59 1.15 10.08
CA TYR A 97 5.29 1.29 10.71
C TYR A 97 5.13 2.66 11.34
N VAL A 98 3.87 3.07 11.46
CA VAL A 98 3.47 4.33 12.09
C VAL A 98 3.36 4.13 13.59
N ASN A 99 3.79 5.12 14.36
CA ASN A 99 3.60 5.19 15.80
C ASN A 99 2.89 6.49 16.19
N LEU A 100 1.78 6.37 16.91
CA LEU A 100 0.85 7.45 17.20
C LEU A 100 1.14 8.10 18.57
N TYR A 101 1.59 9.35 18.55
CA TYR A 101 1.90 10.13 19.76
C TYR A 101 0.72 10.98 20.26
N GLY A 102 -0.37 11.07 19.50
CA GLY A 102 -1.48 11.97 19.81
C GLY A 102 -2.83 11.48 19.32
N GLY A 103 -3.78 12.39 19.17
CA GLY A 103 -5.16 12.08 18.79
C GLY A 103 -5.35 11.90 17.29
N THR A 104 -4.40 12.27 16.46
CA THR A 104 -4.54 12.25 15.00
C THR A 104 -3.27 11.75 14.33
N TRP A 105 -3.39 11.27 13.08
CA TRP A 105 -2.22 10.84 12.30
C TRP A 105 -1.22 11.98 12.06
N SER A 106 -1.66 13.24 12.09
CA SER A 106 -0.79 14.44 12.06
C SER A 106 0.20 14.53 13.22
N GLU A 107 -0.01 13.76 14.29
CA GLU A 107 0.90 13.69 15.44
C GLU A 107 1.81 12.46 15.37
N ALA A 108 1.61 11.58 14.39
CA ALA A 108 2.34 10.33 14.28
C ALA A 108 3.76 10.48 13.73
N ARG A 109 4.55 9.42 13.90
CA ARG A 109 5.92 9.28 13.39
C ARG A 109 6.09 7.94 12.70
N VAL A 110 7.19 7.78 11.96
CA VAL A 110 7.53 6.48 11.36
C VAL A 110 8.72 5.85 12.08
N LYS A 111 8.50 4.62 12.53
CA LYS A 111 9.51 3.72 13.09
C LYS A 111 9.82 2.62 12.09
N ALA A 112 10.97 2.00 12.28
CA ALA A 112 11.37 0.82 11.54
C ALA A 112 11.99 -0.25 12.43
N LYS A 113 11.87 -1.50 11.99
CA LYS A 113 12.58 -2.67 12.50
C LYS A 113 13.15 -3.43 11.31
N ILE A 114 14.24 -4.16 11.54
CA ILE A 114 14.85 -5.02 10.53
C ILE A 114 14.98 -6.46 11.02
N SER A 115 15.00 -7.40 10.08
CA SER A 115 15.22 -8.81 10.32
C SER A 115 16.23 -9.37 9.31
N THR A 116 17.23 -10.07 9.82
CA THR A 116 18.30 -10.71 9.04
C THR A 116 18.10 -12.22 8.88
N ASP A 117 17.04 -12.79 9.48
CA ASP A 117 16.75 -14.22 9.49
C ASP A 117 15.44 -14.56 8.76
N GLY A 118 15.04 -13.67 7.84
CA GLY A 118 13.86 -13.83 7.00
C GLY A 118 12.56 -13.64 7.79
N ALA A 119 12.47 -12.61 8.63
CA ALA A 119 11.31 -12.27 9.47
C ALA A 119 10.94 -13.34 10.51
N GLN A 120 11.93 -14.00 11.12
CA GLN A 120 11.73 -14.87 12.28
C GLN A 120 11.91 -14.09 13.57
N THR A 121 12.97 -13.28 13.65
CA THR A 121 13.22 -12.34 14.75
C THR A 121 13.40 -10.93 14.20
N TRP A 122 13.23 -9.95 15.08
CA TRP A 122 13.26 -8.53 14.73
C TRP A 122 14.21 -7.77 15.65
N SER A 123 14.92 -6.79 15.10
CA SER A 123 15.70 -5.82 15.86
C SER A 123 14.83 -5.03 16.84
N ASP A 124 15.47 -4.29 17.74
CA ASP A 124 14.81 -3.16 18.39
C ASP A 124 14.33 -2.14 17.35
N SER A 125 13.29 -1.40 17.70
CA SER A 125 12.76 -0.36 16.83
C SER A 125 13.62 0.89 16.85
N PHE A 126 13.78 1.55 15.71
CA PHE A 126 14.42 2.86 15.59
C PHE A 126 13.52 3.84 14.85
N MET A 127 13.74 5.14 15.07
CA MET A 127 13.00 6.19 14.38
C MET A 127 13.53 6.32 12.94
N LEU A 128 12.64 6.23 11.97
CA LEU A 128 12.94 6.55 10.57
C LEU A 128 12.68 8.04 10.29
N SER A 129 11.58 8.57 10.84
CA SER A 129 11.24 9.99 10.76
C SER A 129 10.72 10.49 12.11
N GLU A 130 11.32 11.57 12.60
CA GLU A 130 10.93 12.26 13.83
C GLU A 130 10.07 13.51 13.57
N GLU A 131 9.69 13.76 12.32
CA GLU A 131 8.84 14.90 11.95
C GLU A 131 7.35 14.60 12.23
N PRO A 132 6.63 15.50 12.93
CA PRO A 132 5.26 15.90 12.64
C PRO A 132 4.48 15.11 11.59
N GLY A 133 3.52 14.24 11.89
CA GLY A 133 2.64 13.71 10.84
C GLY A 133 3.30 12.86 9.76
N SER A 134 4.54 12.41 9.97
CA SER A 134 5.19 11.47 9.06
C SER A 134 4.47 10.12 9.08
N MET A 135 4.08 9.66 7.90
CA MET A 135 3.32 8.42 7.72
C MET A 135 3.91 7.59 6.59
N VAL A 136 3.76 6.27 6.70
CA VAL A 136 4.19 5.28 5.69
C VAL A 136 3.03 4.38 5.31
N ARG A 137 2.95 3.97 4.05
CA ARG A 137 1.94 3.00 3.59
C ARG A 137 2.30 2.28 2.29
N GLY A 138 3.00 2.96 1.38
CA GLY A 138 3.35 2.40 0.08
C GLY A 138 4.55 1.46 0.14
N LYS A 139 4.64 0.57 -0.84
CA LYS A 139 5.70 -0.44 -0.93
C LYS A 139 7.00 0.20 -1.44
N PRO A 140 8.16 -0.10 -0.84
CA PRO A 140 9.45 0.32 -1.41
C PRO A 140 9.71 -0.33 -2.76
N ILE A 141 10.37 0.40 -3.66
CA ILE A 141 10.92 -0.16 -4.89
C ILE A 141 12.45 -0.05 -4.90
N VAL A 142 13.10 -0.96 -5.61
CA VAL A 142 14.53 -0.84 -5.95
C VAL A 142 14.62 -0.08 -7.26
N LEU A 143 15.36 1.03 -7.26
CA LEU A 143 15.61 1.83 -8.43
C LEU A 143 16.69 1.17 -9.31
N MET A 144 16.68 1.48 -10.60
CA MET A 144 17.62 0.96 -11.59
C MET A 144 19.09 1.30 -11.28
N ASP A 145 19.36 2.31 -10.46
CA ASP A 145 20.71 2.68 -10.00
C ASP A 145 21.11 1.99 -8.68
N GLY A 146 20.23 1.18 -8.09
CA GLY A 146 20.46 0.41 -6.87
C GLY A 146 20.00 1.08 -5.57
N ASP A 147 19.57 2.34 -5.61
CA ASP A 147 18.94 2.99 -4.46
C ASP A 147 17.54 2.41 -4.21
N TYR A 148 17.02 2.55 -2.99
CA TYR A 148 15.64 2.17 -2.66
C TYR A 148 14.78 3.42 -2.51
N LEU A 149 13.54 3.36 -2.96
CA LEU A 149 12.60 4.47 -2.85
C LEU A 149 11.40 4.05 -2.00
N LEU A 150 11.28 4.62 -0.81
CA LEU A 150 10.19 4.38 0.14
C LEU A 150 9.12 5.48 0.01
N PRO A 151 7.86 5.13 -0.32
CA PRO A 151 6.76 6.09 -0.37
C PRO A 151 6.31 6.55 1.02
N MET A 152 6.25 7.87 1.22
CA MET A 152 5.91 8.52 2.49
C MET A 152 4.90 9.65 2.27
N TYR A 153 4.24 10.09 3.33
CA TYR A 153 3.45 11.31 3.30
C TYR A 153 3.48 12.03 4.65
N HIS A 154 3.22 13.34 4.63
CA HIS A 154 3.13 14.18 5.80
C HIS A 154 1.66 14.59 5.94
N GLU A 155 0.97 14.01 6.92
CA GLU A 155 -0.41 14.32 7.25
C GLU A 155 -0.51 15.54 8.18
N THR A 156 -1.47 16.41 7.92
CA THR A 156 -1.71 17.66 8.64
C THR A 156 -3.18 17.80 9.01
N GLY A 157 -3.45 18.70 9.95
CA GLY A 157 -4.82 18.99 10.42
C GLY A 157 -5.23 18.19 11.65
N SER A 158 -6.43 18.49 12.16
CA SER A 158 -6.97 17.91 13.40
C SER A 158 -8.31 17.20 13.19
N ASP A 159 -8.87 17.25 11.98
CA ASP A 159 -10.13 16.59 11.63
C ASP A 159 -9.82 15.19 11.09
N ARG A 160 -10.41 14.17 11.72
CA ARG A 160 -10.22 12.76 11.34
C ARG A 160 -11.01 12.36 10.09
N GLU A 161 -11.96 13.19 9.66
CA GLU A 161 -12.87 12.92 8.55
C GLU A 161 -12.58 13.77 7.30
N VAL A 162 -11.78 14.84 7.44
CA VAL A 162 -11.41 15.73 6.35
C VAL A 162 -9.90 15.95 6.35
N LEU A 163 -9.26 15.51 5.26
CA LEU A 163 -7.83 15.73 5.10
C LEU A 163 -7.54 17.22 4.84
N ALA A 164 -6.55 17.77 5.54
CA ALA A 164 -6.12 19.13 5.31
C ALA A 164 -5.40 19.28 3.96
N ALA A 165 -5.61 20.43 3.31
CA ALA A 165 -5.14 20.67 1.95
C ALA A 165 -3.61 20.79 1.81
N ASP A 166 -2.92 21.01 2.92
CA ASP A 166 -1.45 21.05 3.02
C ASP A 166 -0.83 19.68 3.33
N THR A 167 -1.63 18.62 3.42
CA THR A 167 -1.12 17.23 3.47
C THR A 167 -0.47 16.87 2.12
N VAL A 168 0.75 16.35 2.19
CA VAL A 168 1.60 16.13 1.00
C VAL A 168 2.29 14.77 1.01
N SER A 169 2.45 14.19 -0.17
CA SER A 169 3.28 13.01 -0.38
C SER A 169 4.74 13.39 -0.62
N TYR A 170 5.65 12.46 -0.36
CA TYR A 170 7.08 12.56 -0.69
C TYR A 170 7.70 11.16 -0.67
N PHE A 171 9.00 11.06 -0.97
CA PHE A 171 9.72 9.80 -0.88
C PHE A 171 10.96 9.93 -0.02
N LEU A 172 11.35 8.84 0.64
CA LEU A 172 12.69 8.68 1.19
C LEU A 172 13.49 7.79 0.24
N ARG A 173 14.65 8.28 -0.21
CA ARG A 173 15.60 7.52 -1.01
C ARG A 173 16.71 6.98 -0.12
N TYR A 174 16.87 5.66 -0.08
CA TYR A 174 17.94 5.00 0.65
C TYR A 174 19.08 4.66 -0.30
N ASN A 175 20.29 5.02 0.08
CA ASN A 175 21.50 4.61 -0.63
C ASN A 175 22.18 3.47 0.16
N PRO A 176 22.15 2.21 -0.31
CA PRO A 176 22.69 1.08 0.42
C PRO A 176 24.20 1.20 0.75
N PRO A 177 25.07 1.68 -0.16
CA PRO A 177 26.50 1.85 0.15
C PRO A 177 26.78 2.81 1.31
N THR A 178 26.02 3.91 1.42
CA THR A 178 26.20 4.89 2.50
C THR A 178 25.27 4.67 3.70
N GLN A 179 24.28 3.79 3.55
CA GLN A 179 23.22 3.49 4.51
C GLN A 179 22.43 4.73 4.96
N LYS A 180 22.24 5.70 4.06
CA LYS A 180 21.56 6.97 4.36
C LYS A 180 20.22 7.09 3.63
N TRP A 181 19.24 7.59 4.37
CA TRP A 181 17.95 8.04 3.82
C TRP A 181 18.01 9.55 3.53
N THR A 182 17.51 9.94 2.36
CA THR A 182 17.36 11.36 1.96
C THR A 182 15.93 11.59 1.47
N ALA A 183 15.29 12.65 1.95
CA ALA A 183 13.95 13.01 1.51
C ALA A 183 13.97 13.74 0.16
N THR A 184 13.00 13.46 -0.70
CA THR A 184 12.69 14.27 -1.88
C THR A 184 11.95 15.55 -1.50
N ASN A 185 11.66 16.41 -2.48
CA ASN A 185 10.68 17.46 -2.29
C ASN A 185 9.28 16.89 -1.99
N ARG A 186 8.42 17.76 -1.45
CA ARG A 186 6.99 17.47 -1.26
C ARG A 186 6.24 17.58 -2.58
N ILE A 187 5.20 16.77 -2.73
CA ILE A 187 4.29 16.74 -3.87
C ILE A 187 2.98 17.39 -3.43
N HIS A 188 2.68 18.57 -3.97
CA HIS A 188 1.47 19.30 -3.59
C HIS A 188 0.30 18.98 -4.54
N SER A 189 -0.93 19.13 -4.03
CA SER A 189 -2.15 19.11 -4.83
C SER A 189 -3.17 20.05 -4.20
N LYS A 190 -4.20 20.44 -4.95
CA LYS A 190 -5.17 21.49 -4.53
C LYS A 190 -5.89 21.17 -3.21
N GLN A 191 -6.20 19.91 -2.94
CA GLN A 191 -6.94 19.46 -1.74
C GLN A 191 -6.09 18.56 -0.83
N GLY A 192 -4.76 18.58 -1.01
CA GLY A 192 -3.86 17.63 -0.37
C GLY A 192 -3.90 16.24 -1.03
N ASN A 193 -2.87 15.46 -0.76
CA ASN A 193 -2.71 14.09 -1.27
C ASN A 193 -1.90 13.25 -0.29
N LEU A 194 -2.09 11.94 -0.33
CA LEU A 194 -1.43 11.03 0.59
C LEU A 194 -1.28 9.63 -0.02
N GLN A 195 -0.52 8.79 0.68
CA GLN A 195 -0.36 7.37 0.36
C GLN A 195 0.14 7.15 -1.08
N PRO A 196 1.31 7.71 -1.45
CA PRO A 196 1.88 7.56 -2.79
C PRO A 196 2.29 6.11 -3.07
N GLN A 197 2.17 5.72 -4.33
CA GLN A 197 2.61 4.43 -4.86
C GLN A 197 3.33 4.67 -6.18
N VAL A 198 4.48 4.03 -6.39
CA VAL A 198 5.45 4.45 -7.40
C VAL A 198 5.88 3.29 -8.29
N VAL A 199 6.07 3.58 -9.58
CA VAL A 199 6.71 2.68 -10.53
C VAL A 199 7.77 3.42 -11.33
N GLN A 200 8.89 2.74 -11.61
CA GLN A 200 9.95 3.26 -12.46
C GLN A 200 9.76 2.79 -13.90
N LEU A 201 9.62 3.74 -14.82
CA LEU A 201 9.44 3.47 -16.24
C LEU A 201 10.80 3.32 -16.94
N THR A 202 11.71 4.26 -16.68
CA THR A 202 13.10 4.28 -17.17
C THR A 202 14.06 4.73 -16.06
N ASN A 203 15.36 4.77 -16.32
CA ASN A 203 16.36 5.25 -15.35
C ASN A 203 15.99 6.63 -14.78
N GLU A 204 15.44 7.52 -15.60
CA GLU A 204 15.12 8.91 -15.23
C GLU A 204 13.63 9.12 -14.95
N HIS A 205 12.73 8.36 -15.60
CA HIS A 205 11.30 8.62 -15.52
C HIS A 205 10.59 7.67 -14.56
N LEU A 206 10.04 8.23 -13.48
CA LEU A 206 9.16 7.55 -12.53
C LEU A 206 7.79 8.24 -12.53
N ILE A 207 6.75 7.46 -12.27
CA ILE A 207 5.40 7.98 -12.08
C ILE A 207 4.85 7.47 -10.74
N CYS A 208 4.05 8.28 -10.08
CA CYS A 208 3.36 7.86 -8.88
C CYS A 208 1.86 8.18 -8.92
N PHE A 209 1.07 7.34 -8.26
CA PHE A 209 -0.35 7.53 -8.04
C PHE A 209 -0.60 7.69 -6.55
N MET A 210 -1.47 8.62 -6.18
CA MET A 210 -1.76 8.99 -4.81
C MET A 210 -3.26 9.05 -4.57
N ARG A 211 -3.65 8.75 -3.34
CA ARG A 211 -5.00 8.98 -2.85
C ARG A 211 -5.27 10.50 -2.85
N ARG A 212 -6.48 10.90 -3.22
CA ARG A 212 -6.91 12.30 -3.11
C ARG A 212 -7.10 12.73 -1.67
N GLY A 213 -6.91 14.00 -1.38
CA GLY A 213 -7.35 14.61 -0.13
C GLY A 213 -8.81 15.08 -0.15
N GLY A 214 -9.17 15.87 0.87
CA GLY A 214 -10.55 16.31 1.13
C GLY A 214 -11.37 15.32 1.97
N GLY A 215 -12.70 15.49 1.95
CA GLY A 215 -13.64 14.67 2.72
C GLY A 215 -14.18 13.43 2.00
N TYR A 216 -15.00 12.65 2.71
CA TYR A 216 -15.62 11.39 2.25
C TYR A 216 -17.04 11.54 1.66
N GLY A 217 -17.64 12.73 1.77
CA GLY A 217 -19.00 12.97 1.28
C GLY A 217 -19.14 12.92 -0.25
N PRO A 218 -20.38 12.94 -0.77
CA PRO A 218 -20.64 12.98 -2.20
C PRO A 218 -19.89 14.12 -2.90
N THR A 219 -19.25 13.79 -4.02
CA THR A 219 -18.47 14.74 -4.83
C THR A 219 -18.48 14.34 -6.30
N SER A 220 -18.27 15.31 -7.19
CA SER A 220 -18.08 15.11 -8.63
C SER A 220 -16.62 15.29 -9.07
N SER A 221 -15.71 15.60 -8.14
CA SER A 221 -14.31 15.92 -8.42
C SER A 221 -13.32 15.01 -7.66
N GLY A 222 -13.69 13.76 -7.42
CA GLY A 222 -12.89 12.80 -6.69
C GLY A 222 -12.02 11.94 -7.59
N TYR A 223 -10.76 12.32 -7.83
CA TYR A 223 -9.85 11.60 -8.73
C TYR A 223 -8.53 11.22 -8.08
N ILE A 224 -7.97 10.06 -8.46
CA ILE A 224 -6.60 9.67 -8.10
C ILE A 224 -5.66 10.78 -8.58
N GLN A 225 -4.71 11.17 -7.73
CA GLN A 225 -3.70 12.17 -8.05
C GLN A 225 -2.48 11.48 -8.67
N ARG A 226 -1.81 12.13 -9.62
CA ARG A 226 -0.60 11.62 -10.27
C ARG A 226 0.49 12.67 -10.31
N ALA A 227 1.73 12.26 -10.05
CA ALA A 227 2.93 13.09 -10.24
C ALA A 227 4.03 12.27 -10.92
N GLU A 228 5.03 12.97 -11.43
CA GLU A 228 6.16 12.37 -12.16
C GLU A 228 7.48 12.89 -11.61
N SER A 229 8.51 12.06 -11.76
CA SER A 229 9.91 12.46 -11.64
C SER A 229 10.61 12.15 -12.95
N LEU A 230 11.43 13.09 -13.42
CA LEU A 230 12.19 12.99 -14.67
C LEU A 230 13.70 13.01 -14.42
N ASP A 231 14.12 12.84 -13.18
CA ASP A 231 15.52 12.84 -12.74
C ASP A 231 15.85 11.61 -11.88
N GLY A 232 15.14 10.50 -12.10
CA GLY A 232 15.40 9.23 -11.43
C GLY A 232 14.86 9.18 -10.00
N GLY A 233 13.87 10.01 -9.65
CA GLY A 233 13.23 10.02 -8.33
C GLY A 233 13.88 10.98 -7.33
N HIS A 234 14.69 11.94 -7.78
CA HIS A 234 15.27 12.96 -6.91
C HIS A 234 14.32 14.14 -6.67
N LYS A 235 13.62 14.58 -7.73
CA LYS A 235 12.61 15.63 -7.68
C LYS A 235 11.31 15.17 -8.35
N TRP A 236 10.21 15.58 -7.75
CA TRP A 236 8.85 15.28 -8.21
C TRP A 236 8.09 16.55 -8.58
N SER A 237 7.23 16.46 -9.60
CA SER A 237 6.25 17.50 -9.91
C SER A 237 5.19 17.60 -8.82
N ASP A 238 4.43 18.70 -8.82
CA ASP A 238 3.13 18.71 -8.15
C ASP A 238 2.18 17.72 -8.84
N ALA A 239 1.16 17.29 -8.10
CA ALA A 239 0.22 16.30 -8.59
C ALA A 239 -0.95 16.92 -9.35
N THR A 240 -1.44 16.18 -10.34
CA THR A 240 -2.61 16.51 -11.15
C THR A 240 -3.65 15.38 -11.09
N ASP A 241 -4.92 15.73 -11.31
CA ASP A 241 -5.99 14.73 -11.43
C ASP A 241 -5.73 13.76 -12.59
N THR A 242 -6.06 12.49 -12.37
CA THR A 242 -6.15 11.46 -13.41
C THR A 242 -7.60 11.27 -13.86
N GLU A 243 -7.83 10.38 -14.82
CA GLU A 243 -9.19 9.93 -15.19
C GLU A 243 -9.83 8.97 -14.16
N PHE A 244 -9.03 8.41 -13.24
CA PHE A 244 -9.50 7.38 -12.32
C PHE A 244 -10.18 8.01 -11.12
N LYS A 245 -11.41 7.57 -10.86
CA LYS A 245 -12.17 8.01 -9.69
C LYS A 245 -11.48 7.56 -8.41
N ASN A 246 -11.62 8.34 -7.34
CA ASN A 246 -11.11 7.97 -6.03
C ASN A 246 -12.05 8.45 -4.93
N PRO A 247 -12.59 7.55 -4.09
CA PRO A 247 -13.53 7.88 -3.02
C PRO A 247 -12.80 8.27 -1.73
N ASN A 248 -11.65 8.94 -1.83
CA ASN A 248 -10.73 9.15 -0.71
C ASN A 248 -10.29 7.80 -0.10
N SER A 249 -9.81 6.89 -0.95
CA SER A 249 -9.35 5.55 -0.59
C SER A 249 -7.96 5.31 -1.17
N ALA A 250 -7.16 4.53 -0.45
CA ALA A 250 -5.84 4.13 -0.92
C ALA A 250 -5.91 3.40 -2.26
N VAL A 251 -4.84 3.52 -3.03
CA VAL A 251 -4.63 2.87 -4.32
C VAL A 251 -3.33 2.06 -4.23
N ASP A 252 -3.11 1.18 -5.19
CA ASP A 252 -1.79 0.58 -5.40
C ASP A 252 -1.46 0.45 -6.88
N VAL A 253 -0.19 0.58 -7.22
CA VAL A 253 0.32 0.39 -8.58
C VAL A 253 1.54 -0.52 -8.56
N GLU A 254 1.60 -1.48 -9.47
CA GLU A 254 2.75 -2.37 -9.63
C GLU A 254 3.18 -2.42 -11.09
N LYS A 255 4.50 -2.41 -11.32
CA LYS A 255 5.08 -2.79 -12.61
C LYS A 255 5.40 -4.27 -12.60
N LEU A 256 4.69 -5.03 -13.43
CA LEU A 256 4.90 -6.47 -13.57
C LEU A 256 6.25 -6.77 -14.24
N GLN A 257 6.69 -8.02 -14.12
CA GLN A 257 7.92 -8.54 -14.74
C GLN A 257 7.97 -8.35 -16.27
N ASN A 258 6.82 -8.35 -16.95
CA ASN A 258 6.72 -8.09 -18.40
C ASN A 258 6.69 -6.59 -18.75
N GLY A 259 6.75 -5.70 -17.76
CA GLY A 259 6.74 -4.25 -17.92
C GLY A 259 5.35 -3.60 -17.95
N HIS A 260 4.27 -4.39 -17.92
CA HIS A 260 2.92 -3.84 -17.81
C HIS A 260 2.70 -3.20 -16.44
N LEU A 261 1.82 -2.20 -16.37
CA LEU A 261 1.44 -1.55 -15.12
C LEU A 261 0.05 -1.98 -14.71
N VAL A 262 -0.12 -2.37 -13.45
CA VAL A 262 -1.40 -2.73 -12.86
C VAL A 262 -1.75 -1.70 -11.81
N LEU A 263 -2.93 -1.10 -11.91
CA LEU A 263 -3.49 -0.18 -10.92
C LEU A 263 -4.67 -0.85 -10.23
N VAL A 264 -4.70 -0.85 -8.90
CA VAL A 264 -5.86 -1.27 -8.11
C VAL A 264 -6.41 -0.10 -7.31
N TYR A 265 -7.72 0.10 -7.41
CA TYR A 265 -8.40 1.29 -6.88
C TYR A 265 -9.89 1.03 -6.67
N ASN A 266 -10.58 1.95 -6.01
CA ASN A 266 -12.05 1.93 -5.96
C ASN A 266 -12.63 2.84 -7.06
N ASP A 267 -13.32 2.27 -8.05
CA ASP A 267 -13.85 3.02 -9.22
C ASP A 267 -15.15 3.78 -8.92
N HIS A 268 -15.11 4.65 -7.91
CA HIS A 268 -16.24 5.47 -7.49
C HIS A 268 -15.78 6.83 -6.96
N MET A 269 -16.67 7.82 -6.99
CA MET A 269 -16.33 9.19 -6.57
C MET A 269 -16.25 9.37 -5.04
N TYR A 270 -17.03 8.58 -4.30
CA TYR A 270 -17.18 8.75 -2.84
C TYR A 270 -17.50 7.46 -2.07
N GLU A 271 -17.64 6.31 -2.73
CA GLU A 271 -17.94 5.03 -2.06
C GLU A 271 -16.77 4.07 -2.27
N ARG A 272 -16.43 3.28 -1.27
CA ARG A 272 -15.33 2.33 -1.35
C ARG A 272 -15.75 1.00 -1.99
N THR A 273 -16.52 1.07 -3.08
CA THR A 273 -17.00 -0.06 -3.88
C THR A 273 -17.33 0.44 -5.30
N PRO A 274 -17.02 -0.33 -6.36
CA PRO A 274 -16.31 -1.61 -6.36
C PRO A 274 -14.81 -1.45 -6.03
N LEU A 275 -14.11 -2.58 -5.85
CA LEU A 275 -12.66 -2.68 -5.95
C LEU A 275 -12.30 -3.16 -7.35
N SER A 276 -11.48 -2.41 -8.05
CA SER A 276 -11.25 -2.54 -9.49
C SER A 276 -9.76 -2.59 -9.81
N ILE A 277 -9.43 -3.32 -10.86
CA ILE A 277 -8.10 -3.39 -11.44
C ILE A 277 -8.13 -2.78 -12.84
N ALA A 278 -7.07 -2.05 -13.20
CA ALA A 278 -6.81 -1.57 -14.54
C ALA A 278 -5.38 -1.94 -14.97
N ILE A 279 -5.18 -2.37 -16.22
CA ILE A 279 -3.85 -2.70 -16.77
C ILE A 279 -3.50 -1.80 -17.93
N SER A 280 -2.29 -1.26 -17.89
CA SER A 280 -1.61 -0.57 -18.98
C SER A 280 -0.51 -1.45 -19.56
N THR A 281 -0.48 -1.52 -20.89
CA THR A 281 0.57 -2.21 -21.67
C THR A 281 1.49 -1.22 -22.40
N ASP A 282 1.29 0.08 -22.19
CA ASP A 282 1.95 1.19 -22.88
C ASP A 282 2.60 2.19 -21.89
N GLN A 283 3.14 1.66 -20.79
CA GLN A 283 3.86 2.41 -19.75
C GLN A 283 3.02 3.49 -19.06
N GLY A 284 1.73 3.20 -18.83
CA GLY A 284 0.82 4.05 -18.09
C GLY A 284 0.17 5.16 -18.92
N ARG A 285 0.29 5.13 -20.25
CA ARG A 285 -0.37 6.11 -21.13
C ARG A 285 -1.87 5.83 -21.24
N THR A 286 -2.25 4.57 -21.36
CA THR A 286 -3.64 4.12 -21.39
C THR A 286 -3.85 2.87 -20.54
N PHE A 287 -5.06 2.70 -20.01
CA PHE A 287 -5.44 1.53 -19.22
C PHE A 287 -6.74 0.90 -19.75
N PRO A 288 -6.68 0.22 -20.92
CA PRO A 288 -7.87 -0.28 -21.62
C PRO A 288 -8.47 -1.57 -21.01
N TYR A 289 -7.69 -2.31 -20.24
CA TYR A 289 -8.15 -3.54 -19.59
C TYR A 289 -8.58 -3.20 -18.17
N ARG A 290 -9.87 -3.42 -17.84
CA ARG A 290 -10.41 -3.10 -16.51
C ARG A 290 -11.36 -4.18 -16.03
N ARG A 291 -11.27 -4.53 -14.75
CA ARG A 291 -12.13 -5.57 -14.15
C ARG A 291 -12.38 -5.29 -12.67
N ASP A 292 -13.62 -5.45 -12.24
CA ASP A 292 -13.97 -5.45 -10.82
C ASP A 292 -13.59 -6.79 -10.18
N ILE A 293 -12.91 -6.72 -9.05
CA ILE A 293 -12.48 -7.89 -8.25
C ILE A 293 -13.20 -7.97 -6.90
N GLY A 294 -13.95 -6.93 -6.54
CA GLY A 294 -14.87 -6.89 -5.40
C GLY A 294 -15.97 -5.88 -5.65
N GLY A 295 -17.18 -6.15 -5.17
CA GLY A 295 -18.33 -5.25 -5.35
C GLY A 295 -19.52 -5.66 -4.50
N GLY A 296 -20.66 -5.02 -4.77
CA GLY A 296 -21.90 -5.19 -4.00
C GLY A 296 -22.01 -4.23 -2.82
N ASP A 297 -22.98 -4.49 -1.95
CA ASP A 297 -23.23 -3.74 -0.71
C ASP A 297 -22.18 -4.11 0.36
N ASN A 298 -20.95 -3.66 0.11
CA ASN A 298 -19.80 -3.82 0.98
C ASN A 298 -18.80 -2.68 0.75
N SER A 299 -17.77 -2.59 1.58
CA SER A 299 -16.68 -1.62 1.44
C SER A 299 -15.33 -2.32 1.36
N PHE A 300 -14.49 -1.89 0.43
CA PHE A 300 -13.16 -2.42 0.17
C PHE A 300 -12.13 -1.33 0.36
N ALA A 301 -11.13 -1.55 1.20
CA ALA A 301 -10.19 -0.51 1.56
C ALA A 301 -8.74 -1.00 1.57
N TYR A 302 -7.86 -0.09 1.18
CA TYR A 302 -6.40 -0.18 1.29
C TYR A 302 -5.85 -1.42 0.59
N PRO A 303 -6.07 -1.53 -0.74
CA PRO A 303 -5.41 -2.55 -1.53
C PRO A 303 -3.88 -2.45 -1.35
N TYR A 304 -3.22 -3.60 -1.39
CA TYR A 304 -1.76 -3.72 -1.42
C TYR A 304 -1.39 -4.90 -2.30
N MET A 305 -0.55 -4.67 -3.30
CA MET A 305 -0.33 -5.58 -4.41
C MET A 305 1.15 -5.94 -4.55
N ILE A 306 1.41 -7.21 -4.84
CA ILE A 306 2.72 -7.69 -5.29
C ILE A 306 2.52 -8.65 -6.46
N GLN A 307 3.53 -8.76 -7.32
CA GLN A 307 3.66 -9.91 -8.21
C GLN A 307 4.64 -10.91 -7.58
N THR A 308 4.22 -12.16 -7.44
CA THR A 308 5.10 -13.23 -6.97
C THR A 308 6.04 -13.70 -8.08
N ARG A 309 7.12 -14.39 -7.70
CA ARG A 309 8.13 -14.90 -8.65
C ARG A 309 7.57 -15.87 -9.68
N ASP A 310 6.51 -16.59 -9.35
CA ASP A 310 5.77 -17.48 -10.29
C ASP A 310 4.84 -16.71 -11.24
N GLY A 311 4.82 -15.38 -11.17
CA GLY A 311 4.09 -14.49 -12.08
C GLY A 311 2.64 -14.19 -11.65
N LYS A 312 2.15 -14.77 -10.54
CA LYS A 312 0.82 -14.44 -10.02
C LYS A 312 0.78 -13.03 -9.43
N ILE A 313 -0.37 -12.39 -9.54
CA ILE A 313 -0.67 -11.13 -8.89
C ILE A 313 -1.45 -11.43 -7.62
N LEU A 314 -0.98 -10.86 -6.51
CA LEU A 314 -1.62 -10.95 -5.20
C LEU A 314 -2.12 -9.57 -4.82
N VAL A 315 -3.40 -9.44 -4.50
CA VAL A 315 -4.02 -8.20 -3.99
C VAL A 315 -4.60 -8.45 -2.62
N LEU A 316 -3.97 -7.88 -1.61
CA LEU A 316 -4.45 -7.84 -0.24
C LEU A 316 -5.37 -6.64 -0.05
N TYR A 317 -6.51 -6.79 0.62
CA TYR A 317 -7.39 -5.67 0.93
C TYR A 317 -8.23 -5.94 2.18
N THR A 318 -8.75 -4.87 2.78
CA THR A 318 -9.65 -4.96 3.93
C THR A 318 -11.10 -4.80 3.52
N THR A 319 -12.01 -5.48 4.20
CA THR A 319 -13.46 -5.44 3.93
C THR A 319 -14.29 -5.54 5.22
N ASN A 320 -15.62 -5.50 5.09
CA ASN A 320 -16.58 -5.65 6.20
C ASN A 320 -16.30 -4.64 7.32
N HIS A 321 -16.22 -3.36 6.97
CA HIS A 321 -15.89 -2.28 7.91
C HIS A 321 -14.56 -2.50 8.64
N ARG A 322 -13.55 -2.98 7.90
CA ARG A 322 -12.16 -3.20 8.39
C ARG A 322 -12.05 -4.26 9.49
N THR A 323 -12.93 -5.27 9.47
CA THR A 323 -12.86 -6.43 10.39
C THR A 323 -12.23 -7.66 9.75
N SER A 324 -12.03 -7.63 8.43
CA SER A 324 -11.52 -8.76 7.65
C SER A 324 -10.44 -8.33 6.67
N ILE A 325 -9.38 -9.14 6.57
CA ILE A 325 -8.34 -9.05 5.54
C ILE A 325 -8.56 -10.17 4.53
N MET A 326 -8.62 -9.80 3.26
CA MET A 326 -8.82 -10.69 2.12
C MET A 326 -7.58 -10.69 1.24
N LEU A 327 -7.35 -11.79 0.54
CA LEU A 327 -6.32 -11.94 -0.48
C LEU A 327 -6.96 -12.46 -1.77
N ALA A 328 -6.82 -11.70 -2.84
CA ALA A 328 -7.14 -12.16 -4.20
C ALA A 328 -5.86 -12.59 -4.91
N GLU A 329 -5.88 -13.77 -5.54
CA GLU A 329 -4.76 -14.35 -6.30
C GLU A 329 -5.23 -14.62 -7.74
N PHE A 330 -4.46 -14.15 -8.73
CA PHE A 330 -4.80 -14.34 -10.14
C PHE A 330 -3.59 -14.15 -11.07
N PRO A 331 -3.56 -14.81 -12.24
CA PRO A 331 -2.63 -14.44 -13.30
C PRO A 331 -3.09 -13.16 -13.99
N GLU A 332 -2.16 -12.43 -14.62
CA GLU A 332 -2.46 -11.23 -15.38
C GLU A 332 -3.54 -11.44 -16.46
N SER A 333 -3.54 -12.61 -17.12
CA SER A 333 -4.52 -12.97 -18.15
C SER A 333 -5.97 -12.92 -17.66
N ALA A 334 -6.21 -13.07 -16.35
CA ALA A 334 -7.53 -12.91 -15.76
C ALA A 334 -8.11 -11.50 -16.00
N ILE A 335 -7.28 -10.48 -16.28
CA ILE A 335 -7.72 -9.12 -16.53
C ILE A 335 -7.63 -8.76 -18.02
N LEU A 336 -6.56 -9.19 -18.71
CA LEU A 336 -6.34 -8.87 -20.14
C LEU A 336 -7.46 -9.37 -21.07
N ASP A 337 -8.14 -10.46 -20.69
CA ASP A 337 -9.26 -11.00 -21.46
C ASP A 337 -10.53 -10.13 -21.39
N MET A 338 -10.53 -9.07 -20.57
CA MET A 338 -11.66 -8.18 -20.30
C MET A 338 -11.38 -6.75 -20.79
N LYS A 339 -11.28 -6.56 -22.10
CA LYS A 339 -11.19 -5.22 -22.69
C LYS A 339 -12.53 -4.49 -22.51
N ARG A 340 -12.56 -3.37 -21.78
CA ARG A 340 -13.73 -2.48 -21.77
C ARG A 340 -13.71 -1.72 -23.11
N ASN A 341 -14.80 -1.80 -23.86
CA ASN A 341 -15.01 -0.99 -25.07
C ASN A 341 -15.17 0.48 -24.72
#